data_AF-F7RQV8-F1
#
_entry.id   AF-F7RQV8-F1
#
_cell.length_a   1.000
_cell.length_b   1.000
_cell.length_c   1.000
_cell.angle_alpha   90.00
_cell.angle_beta   90.00
_cell.angle_gamma   90.00
#
_symmetry.space_group_name_H-M   'P 1'
#
loop_
_entity.id
_entity.type
_entity.pdbx_description
1 polymer ?
#
loop_
_entity_poly.entity_id
_entity_poly.type
_entity_poly.pdbx_seq_one_letter_code
_entity_poly.pdbx_strand_id
1 'polypeptide(L)'
;MDALSVGSDGVASAAVTQIDAAIARIDTQRSKLGAIQNRLAHNISNSANTQANVADAKSRIVDVDFAKETSAMTKNQVLQQTGSAMLAQANQLPQVALSLL
;
A
#
# COMPACT_ATOMS: atom_id res chain seq x y z
N MET A 1 23.92 40.79 -29.28
CA MET A 1 22.93 40.96 -28.20
C MET A 1 22.37 42.37 -28.31
N ASP A 2 21.72 42.69 -29.43
CA ASP A 2 21.34 44.07 -29.81
C ASP A 2 19.87 44.16 -30.29
N ALA A 3 19.03 43.18 -29.95
CA ALA A 3 17.73 43.00 -30.61
C ALA A 3 16.54 43.68 -29.90
N LEU A 4 16.76 44.52 -28.87
CA LEU A 4 15.67 45.17 -28.13
C LEU A 4 15.87 46.69 -28.05
N SER A 5 16.00 47.35 -29.21
CA SER A 5 16.01 48.82 -29.30
C SER A 5 14.60 49.35 -29.56
N VAL A 6 14.02 50.13 -28.65
CA VAL A 6 12.66 50.70 -28.77
C VAL A 6 12.68 52.10 -29.44
N GLY A 7 13.77 52.45 -30.15
CA GLY A 7 14.02 53.81 -30.63
C GLY A 7 13.23 54.25 -31.87
N SER A 8 12.50 53.36 -32.56
CA SER A 8 11.63 53.71 -33.70
C SER A 8 10.44 52.75 -33.80
N ASP A 9 9.28 53.21 -34.30
CA ASP A 9 8.01 52.47 -34.31
C ASP A 9 8.10 51.07 -34.93
N GLY A 10 8.90 50.91 -35.99
CA GLY A 10 9.15 49.63 -36.64
C GLY A 10 9.97 48.64 -35.78
N VAL A 11 10.96 49.14 -35.05
CA VAL A 11 11.81 48.29 -34.18
C VAL A 11 11.09 47.98 -32.87
N ALA A 12 10.27 48.89 -32.35
CA ALA A 12 9.37 48.63 -31.22
C ALA A 12 8.37 47.50 -31.53
N SER A 13 7.77 47.52 -32.73
CA SER A 13 6.82 46.47 -33.16
C SER A 13 7.49 45.09 -33.31
N ALA A 14 8.73 45.06 -33.83
CA ALA A 14 9.52 43.84 -33.93
C ALA A 14 9.91 43.28 -32.55
N ALA A 15 10.29 44.16 -31.61
CA ALA A 15 10.60 43.78 -30.23
C ALA A 15 9.38 43.18 -29.51
N VAL A 16 8.19 43.77 -29.67
CA VAL A 16 6.93 43.23 -29.12
C VAL A 16 6.64 41.83 -29.66
N THR A 17 6.76 41.65 -30.99
CA THR A 17 6.54 40.33 -31.62
C THR A 17 7.49 39.26 -31.08
N GLN A 18 8.75 39.63 -30.84
CA GLN A 18 9.74 38.70 -30.28
C GLN A 18 9.43 38.34 -28.82
N ILE A 19 8.96 39.30 -28.02
CA ILE A 19 8.52 39.06 -26.64
C ILE A 19 7.29 38.16 -26.62
N ASP A 20 6.29 38.40 -27.47
CA ASP A 20 5.08 37.56 -27.56
C ASP A 20 5.42 36.10 -27.92
N ALA A 21 6.34 35.91 -28.88
CA ALA A 21 6.82 34.58 -29.23
C ALA A 21 7.56 33.89 -28.06
N ALA A 22 8.33 34.64 -27.28
CA ALA A 22 9.01 34.13 -26.10
C ALA A 22 8.01 33.76 -24.99
N ILE A 23 7.00 34.59 -24.74
CA ILE A 23 5.92 34.32 -23.78
C ILE A 23 5.14 33.06 -24.19
N ALA A 24 4.71 32.96 -25.44
CA ALA A 24 3.98 31.80 -25.95
C ALA A 24 4.78 30.49 -25.78
N ARG A 25 6.10 30.55 -25.97
CA ARG A 25 6.99 29.40 -25.73
C ARG A 25 7.03 29.02 -24.24
N ILE A 26 7.15 29.99 -23.34
CA ILE A 26 7.13 29.76 -21.89
C ILE A 26 5.78 29.15 -21.48
N ASP A 27 4.68 29.70 -21.96
CA ASP A 27 3.32 29.23 -21.62
C ASP A 27 3.09 27.80 -22.11
N THR A 28 3.58 27.47 -23.30
CA THR A 28 3.54 26.08 -23.81
C THR A 28 4.29 25.12 -22.88
N GLN A 29 5.46 25.51 -22.38
CA GLN A 29 6.23 24.67 -21.45
C GLN A 29 5.53 24.56 -20.09
N ARG A 30 4.99 25.66 -19.57
CA ARG A 30 4.23 25.68 -18.31
C ARG A 30 2.99 24.80 -18.38
N SER A 31 2.27 24.84 -19.50
CA SER A 31 1.11 23.97 -19.75
C SER A 31 1.50 22.49 -19.73
N LYS A 32 2.60 22.12 -20.42
CA LYS A 32 3.12 20.75 -20.39
C LYS A 32 3.52 20.30 -18.99
N LEU A 33 4.19 21.17 -18.23
CA LEU A 33 4.55 20.88 -16.84
C LEU A 33 3.31 20.70 -15.95
N GLY A 34 2.29 21.54 -16.10
CA GLY A 34 1.02 21.41 -15.37
C GLY A 34 0.31 20.08 -15.70
N ALA A 35 0.30 19.66 -16.97
CA ALA A 35 -0.25 18.37 -17.36
C ALA A 35 0.53 17.19 -16.74
N ILE A 36 1.87 17.28 -16.70
CA ILE A 36 2.72 16.26 -16.05
C ILE A 36 2.47 16.23 -14.54
N GLN A 37 2.36 17.38 -13.88
CA GLN A 37 2.05 17.49 -12.46
C GLN A 37 0.69 16.85 -12.13
N ASN A 38 -0.36 17.14 -12.90
CA ASN A 38 -1.65 16.49 -12.74
C ASN A 38 -1.56 14.97 -12.90
N ARG A 39 -0.85 14.49 -13.93
CA ARG A 39 -0.65 13.05 -14.14
C ARG A 39 0.12 12.39 -12.98
N LEU A 40 1.14 13.05 -12.44
CA LEU A 40 1.89 12.58 -11.28
C LEU A 40 1.01 12.54 -10.03
N ALA A 41 0.20 13.58 -9.78
CA ALA A 41 -0.72 13.62 -8.66
C ALA A 41 -1.75 12.47 -8.74
N HIS A 42 -2.32 12.23 -9.92
CA HIS A 42 -3.21 11.08 -10.15
C HIS A 42 -2.50 9.73 -9.94
N ASN A 43 -1.27 9.59 -10.44
CA ASN A 43 -0.51 8.35 -10.28
C ASN A 43 -0.18 8.08 -8.80
N ILE A 44 0.23 9.11 -8.05
CA ILE A 44 0.51 9.03 -6.61
C ILE A 44 -0.75 8.61 -5.85
N SER A 45 -1.89 9.25 -6.12
CA SER A 45 -3.16 8.89 -5.47
C SER A 45 -3.58 7.44 -5.78
N ASN A 46 -3.46 7.02 -7.05
CA ASN A 46 -3.76 5.65 -7.45
C ASN A 46 -2.79 4.63 -6.79
N SER A 47 -1.50 4.96 -6.71
CA SER A 47 -0.49 4.13 -6.07
C SER A 47 -0.74 4.01 -4.57
N ALA A 48 -1.11 5.10 -3.88
CA ALA A 48 -1.47 5.08 -2.48
C ALA A 48 -2.69 4.19 -2.20
N ASN A 49 -3.74 4.30 -3.02
CA ASN A 49 -4.92 3.43 -2.92
C ASN A 49 -4.56 1.96 -3.15
N THR A 50 -3.71 1.69 -4.15
CA THR A 50 -3.23 0.33 -4.43
C THR A 50 -2.42 -0.23 -3.26
N GLN A 51 -1.54 0.58 -2.65
CA GLN A 51 -0.77 0.18 -1.48
C GLN A 51 -1.66 -0.14 -0.27
N ALA A 52 -2.68 0.69 0.00
CA ALA A 52 -3.64 0.42 1.06
C ALA A 52 -4.39 -0.91 0.83
N ASN A 53 -4.90 -1.11 -0.39
CA ASN A 53 -5.60 -2.37 -0.73
C ASN A 53 -4.69 -3.60 -0.61
N VAL A 54 -3.42 -3.49 -1.00
CA VAL A 54 -2.44 -4.59 -0.87
C VAL A 54 -2.09 -4.84 0.59
N ALA A 55 -1.92 -3.79 1.40
CA ALA A 55 -1.67 -3.91 2.83
C ALA A 55 -2.85 -4.60 3.55
N ASP A 56 -4.08 -4.19 3.24
CA ASP A 56 -5.29 -4.81 3.80
C ASP A 56 -5.44 -6.27 3.38
N ALA A 57 -5.20 -6.58 2.10
CA ALA A 57 -5.21 -7.95 1.60
C ALA A 57 -4.14 -8.82 2.29
N LYS A 58 -2.92 -8.28 2.46
CA LYS A 58 -1.84 -8.96 3.17
C LYS A 58 -2.19 -9.19 4.64
N SER A 59 -2.73 -8.18 5.34
CA SER A 59 -3.18 -8.32 6.74
C SER A 59 -4.19 -9.46 6.85
N ARG A 60 -5.22 -9.48 6.00
CA ARG A 60 -6.22 -10.55 6.01
C ARG A 60 -5.63 -11.94 5.80
N ILE A 61 -4.63 -12.09 4.93
CA ILE A 61 -3.97 -13.39 4.71
C ILE A 61 -3.19 -13.78 5.96
N VAL A 62 -2.33 -12.89 6.47
CA VAL A 62 -1.47 -13.16 7.63
C VAL A 62 -2.30 -13.40 8.90
N ASP A 63 -3.33 -12.61 9.14
CA ASP A 63 -4.20 -12.72 10.31
C ASP A 63 -5.02 -14.02 10.28
N VAL A 64 -5.53 -14.43 9.11
CA VAL A 64 -6.24 -15.70 8.95
C VAL A 64 -5.30 -16.89 9.16
N ASP A 65 -4.08 -16.83 8.65
CA ASP A 65 -3.11 -17.91 8.83
C ASP A 65 -2.62 -18.00 10.29
N PHE A 66 -2.42 -16.86 10.96
CA PHE A 66 -2.11 -16.82 12.38
C PHE A 66 -3.24 -17.39 13.25
N ALA A 67 -4.50 -17.05 12.93
CA ALA A 67 -5.66 -17.59 13.63
C ALA A 67 -5.79 -19.11 13.46
N LYS A 68 -5.54 -19.62 12.24
CA LYS A 68 -5.53 -21.07 11.95
C LYS A 68 -4.42 -21.79 12.72
N GLU A 69 -3.19 -21.29 12.64
CA GLU A 69 -2.04 -21.89 13.32
C GLU A 69 -2.22 -21.88 14.84
N THR A 70 -2.66 -20.75 15.40
CA THR A 70 -2.95 -20.63 16.83
C THR A 70 -4.06 -21.60 17.25
N SER A 71 -5.14 -21.72 16.47
CA SER A 71 -6.21 -22.67 16.76
C SER A 71 -5.73 -24.12 16.71
N ALA A 72 -4.88 -24.47 15.74
CA ALA A 72 -4.26 -25.79 15.64
C ALA A 72 -3.33 -26.07 16.82
N MET A 73 -2.49 -25.09 17.20
CA MET A 73 -1.62 -25.18 18.37
C MET A 73 -2.43 -25.38 19.66
N THR A 74 -3.46 -24.56 19.90
CA THR A 74 -4.34 -24.71 21.07
C THR A 74 -5.04 -26.06 21.07
N LYS A 75 -5.56 -26.52 19.92
CA LYS A 75 -6.15 -27.86 19.80
C LYS A 75 -5.16 -28.96 20.18
N ASN A 76 -3.92 -28.86 19.71
CA ASN A 76 -2.87 -29.82 20.03
C ASN A 76 -2.51 -29.79 21.52
N GLN A 77 -2.40 -28.61 22.14
CA GLN A 77 -2.16 -28.46 23.58
C GLN A 77 -3.28 -29.08 24.41
N VAL A 78 -4.54 -28.80 24.05
CA VAL A 78 -5.72 -29.40 24.70
C VAL A 78 -5.71 -30.92 24.54
N LEU A 79 -5.45 -31.43 23.33
CA LEU A 79 -5.37 -32.89 23.10
C LEU A 79 -4.25 -33.54 23.91
N GLN A 80 -3.09 -32.91 24.07
CA GLN A 80 -2.02 -33.44 24.91
C GLN A 80 -2.40 -33.47 26.40
N GLN A 81 -3.05 -32.40 26.89
CA GLN A 81 -3.51 -32.33 28.28
C GLN A 81 -4.67 -33.30 28.55
N THR A 82 -5.62 -33.43 27.63
CA THR A 82 -6.70 -34.41 27.72
C THR A 82 -6.18 -35.83 27.55
N GLY A 83 -5.20 -36.06 26.68
CA GLY A 83 -4.58 -37.36 26.49
C GLY A 83 -3.91 -37.89 27.76
N SER A 84 -3.15 -37.04 28.45
CA SER A 84 -2.54 -37.40 29.74
C SER A 84 -3.58 -37.62 30.85
N ALA A 85 -4.60 -36.76 30.93
CA ALA A 85 -5.71 -36.94 31.88
C ALA A 85 -6.55 -38.21 31.59
N MET A 86 -6.82 -38.50 30.32
CA MET A 86 -7.50 -39.72 29.89
C MET A 86 -6.67 -40.97 30.17
N LEU A 87 -5.36 -40.93 29.94
CA LEU A 87 -4.44 -42.01 30.32
C LEU A 87 -4.43 -42.24 31.84
N ALA A 88 -4.40 -41.17 32.63
CA ALA A 88 -4.48 -41.27 34.09
C ALA A 88 -5.83 -41.88 34.54
N GLN A 89 -6.94 -41.46 33.94
CA GLN A 89 -8.28 -42.00 34.22
C GLN A 89 -8.39 -43.47 33.79
N ALA A 90 -7.88 -43.83 32.61
CA ALA A 90 -7.88 -45.19 32.10
C ALA A 90 -7.02 -46.14 32.95
N ASN A 91 -5.92 -45.64 33.53
CA ASN A 91 -5.07 -46.42 34.45
C ASN A 91 -5.73 -46.68 35.82
N GLN A 92 -6.71 -45.87 36.23
CA GLN A 92 -7.44 -46.08 37.51
C GLN A 92 -8.61 -47.07 37.39
N LEU A 93 -9.20 -47.21 36.19
CA LEU A 93 -10.29 -48.16 35.94
C LEU A 93 -9.97 -49.63 36.31
N PRO A 94 -8.77 -50.18 36.02
CA PRO A 94 -8.40 -51.56 36.37
C PRO A 94 -8.40 -51.84 37.88
N GLN A 95 -8.04 -50.86 38.71
CA GLN A 95 -8.03 -51.01 40.17
C GLN A 95 -9.43 -51.10 40.75
N VAL A 96 -10.39 -50.35 40.19
CA VAL A 96 -11.79 -50.43 40.60
C VAL A 96 -12.40 -51.76 40.20
N ALA A 97 -12.05 -52.29 39.01
CA ALA A 97 -12.47 -53.62 38.58
C ALA A 97 -11.93 -54.75 39.48
N LEU A 98 -10.68 -54.63 39.96
CA LEU A 98 -10.09 -55.58 40.92
C LEU A 98 -10.70 -55.50 42.32
N SER A 99 -11.28 -54.36 42.72
CA SER A 99 -12.01 -54.25 44.00
C SER A 99 -13.43 -54.81 43.96
N LEU A 100 -13.94 -55.13 42.77
CA LEU A 100 -15.28 -55.70 42.54
C LEU A 100 -15.26 -57.22 42.31
N LEU A 101 -14.08 -57.84 42.35
CA LEU A 101 -13.86 -59.30 42.37
C LEU A 101 -13.51 -59.74 43.80
#